data_AF-A0AAJ7FST7-F1
#
_entry.id   AF-A0AAJ7FST7-F1
#
_cell.length_a   1.000
_cell.length_b   1.000
_cell.length_c   1.000
_cell.angle_alpha   90.00
_cell.angle_beta   90.00
_cell.angle_gamma   90.00
#
_symmetry.space_group_name_H-M   'P 1'
#
loop_
_entity.id
_entity.type
_entity.pdbx_description
1 polymer ?
#
loop_
_entity_poly.entity_id
_entity_poly.type
_entity_poly.pdbx_seq_one_letter_code
_entity_poly.pdbx_strand_id
1 'polypeptide(L)'
;MNGIEIDRNKNVGLTSLMKGYLSLTPGQRSVMDNAGWVQGDKLTDAAGYFDVSVPLSMILGFAEDYRKIVVNAKHELILTRAKSDVNAIVQTAPEECKVVIQKLEWLIPYVKVSDRRKIELLKFIEKDAPIPMSFRTWELYEYPLLPTTSKHVWTVKTSSQLEKPRYVILGFQTGKKNNKNKNASHFDHCNVRDVKLFLNSQCYPYGNLNLDIDRNQFALLYE
;
A
#
# COMPACT_ATOMS: atom_id res chain seq x y z
N MET A 1 -8.03 -17.37 -5.30
CA MET A 1 -9.31 -18.07 -5.04
C MET A 1 -9.46 -19.22 -6.01
N ASN A 2 -9.86 -20.40 -5.54
CA ASN A 2 -10.02 -21.60 -6.40
C ASN A 2 -8.79 -21.88 -7.30
N GLY A 3 -7.57 -21.64 -6.79
CA GLY A 3 -6.32 -21.81 -7.53
C GLY A 3 -5.94 -20.67 -8.48
N ILE A 4 -6.79 -19.65 -8.65
CA ILE A 4 -6.50 -18.46 -9.47
C ILE A 4 -5.98 -17.32 -8.57
N GLU A 5 -4.85 -16.72 -8.94
CA GLU A 5 -4.35 -15.50 -8.29
C GLU A 5 -5.28 -14.33 -8.61
N ILE A 6 -5.85 -13.73 -7.56
CA ILE A 6 -6.77 -12.60 -7.71
C ILE A 6 -6.01 -11.27 -7.63
N ASP A 7 -5.14 -11.12 -6.65
CA ASP A 7 -4.39 -9.88 -6.41
C ASP A 7 -3.02 -10.22 -5.83
N ARG A 8 -2.01 -9.41 -6.16
CA ARG A 8 -0.62 -9.58 -5.75
C ARG A 8 0.04 -8.23 -5.60
N ASN A 9 0.56 -7.96 -4.41
CA ASN A 9 1.32 -6.75 -4.13
C ASN A 9 2.72 -7.10 -3.61
N LYS A 10 3.72 -6.31 -4.03
CA LYS A 10 5.11 -6.42 -3.57
C LYS A 10 5.43 -5.26 -2.63
N ASN A 11 6.30 -5.51 -1.67
CA ASN A 11 6.73 -4.51 -0.68
C ASN A 11 5.54 -3.77 -0.03
N VAL A 12 4.60 -4.57 0.45
CA VAL A 12 3.27 -4.12 0.91
C VAL A 12 3.35 -3.00 1.95
N GLY A 13 4.34 -3.01 2.84
CA GLY A 13 4.54 -1.95 3.83
C GLY A 13 4.78 -0.58 3.20
N LEU A 14 5.65 -0.49 2.19
CA LEU A 14 5.93 0.79 1.51
C LEU A 14 4.75 1.24 0.65
N THR A 15 4.14 0.32 -0.11
CA THR A 15 3.01 0.63 -0.99
C THR A 15 1.79 1.11 -0.19
N SER A 16 1.45 0.42 0.90
CA SER A 16 0.34 0.81 1.77
C SER A 16 0.61 2.11 2.53
N LEU A 17 1.87 2.38 2.87
CA LEU A 17 2.31 3.64 3.46
C LEU A 17 2.14 4.83 2.50
N MET A 18 2.65 4.71 1.27
CA MET A 18 2.50 5.76 0.24
C MET A 18 1.04 6.08 -0.02
N LYS A 19 0.20 5.05 -0.16
CA LYS A 19 -1.24 5.19 -0.26
C LYS A 19 -1.83 5.88 0.97
N GLY A 20 -1.50 5.40 2.16
CA GLY A 20 -2.06 5.84 3.42
C GLY A 20 -1.89 7.34 3.65
N TYR A 21 -0.69 7.88 3.34
CA TYR A 21 -0.43 9.31 3.43
C TYR A 21 -1.37 10.16 2.57
N LEU A 22 -1.73 9.67 1.38
CA LEU A 22 -2.52 10.43 0.41
C LEU A 22 -4.02 10.17 0.53
N SER A 23 -4.44 8.95 0.88
CA SER A 23 -5.85 8.57 0.83
C SER A 23 -6.58 8.64 2.17
N LEU A 24 -5.87 8.57 3.29
CA LEU A 24 -6.51 8.51 4.59
C LEU A 24 -6.93 9.90 5.06
N THR A 25 -8.22 10.06 5.31
CA THR A 25 -8.75 11.26 5.97
C THR A 25 -8.27 11.34 7.42
N PRO A 26 -8.25 12.53 8.05
CA PRO A 26 -7.83 12.66 9.45
C PRO A 26 -8.57 11.71 10.41
N GLY A 27 -9.89 11.52 10.22
CA GLY A 27 -10.68 10.60 11.04
C GLY A 27 -10.42 9.12 10.75
N GLN A 28 -10.02 8.75 9.53
CA GLN A 28 -9.59 7.38 9.23
C GLN A 28 -8.22 7.09 9.85
N ARG A 29 -7.30 8.06 9.83
CA ARG A 29 -5.96 7.91 10.43
C ARG A 29 -6.04 7.55 11.90
N SER A 30 -6.92 8.21 12.67
CA SER A 30 -7.09 7.90 14.10
C SER A 30 -7.64 6.50 14.38
N VAL A 31 -8.34 5.88 13.44
CA VAL A 31 -8.86 4.51 13.60
C VAL A 31 -7.83 3.46 13.15
N MET A 32 -6.74 3.89 12.50
CA MET A 32 -5.70 3.01 11.95
C MET A 32 -4.53 2.78 12.89
N ASP A 33 -4.57 3.26 14.14
CA ASP A 33 -3.54 2.98 15.15
C ASP A 33 -3.33 1.46 15.31
N ASN A 34 -4.40 0.68 15.35
CA ASN A 34 -4.35 -0.79 15.43
C ASN A 34 -3.73 -1.44 14.19
N ALA A 35 -3.71 -0.76 13.04
CA ALA A 35 -3.05 -1.22 11.83
C ALA A 35 -1.57 -0.79 11.76
N GLY A 36 -1.04 -0.19 12.84
CA GLY A 36 0.31 0.34 12.91
C GLY A 36 0.46 1.76 12.36
N TRP A 37 -0.63 2.48 12.08
CA TRP A 37 -0.60 3.89 11.67
C TRP A 37 -0.51 4.84 12.86
N VAL A 38 0.42 4.56 13.77
CA VAL A 38 0.50 5.25 15.06
C VAL A 38 1.12 6.64 14.88
N GLN A 39 0.54 7.67 15.51
CA GLN A 39 1.15 9.00 15.61
C GLN A 39 2.20 9.13 16.72
N GLY A 40 2.37 8.08 17.54
CA GLY A 40 3.30 8.02 18.67
C GLY A 40 4.43 7.02 18.48
N ASP A 41 5.44 7.09 19.36
CA ASP A 41 6.76 6.49 19.12
C ASP A 41 6.86 4.97 19.40
N LYS A 42 5.86 4.34 20.02
CA LYS A 42 5.99 2.94 20.46
C LYS A 42 4.70 2.11 20.29
N LEU A 43 4.79 1.10 19.43
CA LEU A 43 3.75 0.08 19.20
C LEU A 43 3.83 -1.08 20.23
N THR A 44 4.97 -1.21 20.91
CA THR A 44 5.23 -2.32 21.83
C THR A 44 4.92 -1.96 23.28
N ASP A 45 4.53 -2.95 24.06
CA ASP A 45 4.39 -2.82 25.51
C ASP A 45 5.77 -2.71 26.21
N ALA A 46 5.76 -2.74 27.54
CA ALA A 46 7.00 -2.72 28.34
C ALA A 46 7.87 -3.97 28.15
N ALA A 47 7.27 -5.11 27.79
CA ALA A 47 7.96 -6.38 27.57
C ALA A 47 8.39 -6.60 26.10
N GLY A 48 8.01 -5.70 25.19
CA GLY A 48 8.36 -5.76 23.77
C GLY A 48 7.34 -6.51 22.90
N TYR A 49 6.17 -6.87 23.43
CA TYR A 49 5.09 -7.48 22.66
C TYR A 49 4.29 -6.43 21.90
N PHE A 50 3.77 -6.80 20.73
CA PHE A 50 2.87 -5.98 19.93
C PHE A 50 1.70 -6.83 19.44
N ASP A 51 0.57 -6.17 19.20
CA ASP A 51 -0.61 -6.74 18.57
C ASP A 51 -1.13 -5.74 17.53
N VAL A 52 -1.36 -6.23 16.31
CA VAL A 52 -1.80 -5.39 15.18
C VAL A 52 -2.85 -6.09 14.34
N SER A 53 -3.85 -5.32 13.92
CA SER A 53 -4.92 -5.75 13.03
C SER A 53 -4.91 -4.88 11.77
N VAL A 54 -4.36 -5.42 10.69
CA VAL A 54 -4.24 -4.73 9.40
C VAL A 54 -5.43 -5.08 8.50
N PRO A 55 -6.26 -4.11 8.08
CA PRO A 55 -7.35 -4.36 7.13
C PRO A 55 -6.82 -4.86 5.78
N LEU A 56 -7.42 -5.92 5.22
CA LEU A 56 -7.01 -6.44 3.91
C LEU A 56 -7.13 -5.39 2.80
N SER A 57 -8.07 -4.46 2.89
CA SER A 57 -8.25 -3.33 1.96
C SER A 57 -7.07 -2.35 1.94
N MET A 58 -6.22 -2.38 2.97
CA MET A 58 -4.99 -1.58 3.03
C MET A 58 -3.88 -2.20 2.16
N ILE A 59 -3.91 -3.52 1.98
CA ILE A 59 -2.81 -4.29 1.38
C ILE A 59 -3.18 -4.99 0.07
N LEU A 60 -4.47 -5.11 -0.23
CA LEU A 60 -5.03 -5.74 -1.43
C LEU A 60 -6.14 -4.84 -1.98
N GLY A 61 -6.03 -4.47 -3.26
CA GLY A 61 -7.04 -3.67 -3.93
C GLY A 61 -8.34 -4.44 -4.17
N PHE A 62 -8.26 -5.77 -4.33
CA PHE A 62 -9.44 -6.63 -4.36
C PHE A 62 -10.32 -6.41 -3.12
N ALA A 63 -9.72 -6.38 -1.93
CA ALA A 63 -10.46 -6.21 -0.67
C ALA A 63 -10.97 -4.77 -0.45
N GLU A 64 -10.48 -3.79 -1.20
CA GLU A 64 -10.96 -2.41 -1.17
C GLU A 64 -12.17 -2.20 -2.08
N ASP A 65 -12.10 -2.70 -3.31
CA ASP A 65 -13.08 -2.40 -4.37
C ASP A 65 -14.18 -3.46 -4.50
N TYR A 66 -13.87 -4.73 -4.24
CA TYR A 66 -14.83 -5.82 -4.41
C TYR A 66 -15.74 -5.95 -3.17
N ARG A 67 -16.97 -5.44 -3.30
CA ARG A 67 -17.97 -5.41 -2.21
C ARG A 67 -19.06 -6.48 -2.34
N LYS A 68 -18.89 -7.46 -3.22
CA LYS A 68 -19.85 -8.55 -3.41
C LYS A 68 -19.47 -9.76 -2.57
N ILE A 69 -20.46 -10.60 -2.26
CA ILE A 69 -20.24 -11.86 -1.55
C ILE A 69 -19.54 -12.88 -2.46
N VAL A 70 -18.59 -13.60 -1.90
CA VAL A 70 -17.96 -14.75 -2.55
C VAL A 70 -18.56 -16.02 -1.94
N VAL A 71 -19.13 -16.89 -2.77
CA VAL A 71 -19.83 -18.10 -2.34
C VAL A 71 -19.05 -19.33 -2.80
N ASN A 72 -18.89 -20.32 -1.92
CA ASN A 72 -18.26 -21.61 -2.22
C ASN A 72 -16.86 -21.52 -2.85
N ALA A 73 -16.11 -20.45 -2.59
CA ALA A 73 -14.73 -20.33 -3.04
C ALA A 73 -13.75 -20.74 -1.95
N LYS A 74 -12.73 -21.52 -2.33
CA LYS A 74 -11.56 -21.73 -1.51
C LYS A 74 -10.70 -20.46 -1.54
N HIS A 75 -10.45 -19.90 -0.37
CA HIS A 75 -9.61 -18.74 -0.18
C HIS A 75 -8.21 -19.19 0.25
N GLU A 76 -7.20 -18.50 -0.26
CA GLU A 76 -5.79 -18.71 0.09
C GLU A 76 -5.11 -17.35 0.12
N LEU A 77 -4.32 -17.11 1.16
CA LEU A 77 -3.49 -15.92 1.32
C LEU A 77 -2.04 -16.38 1.50
N ILE A 78 -1.18 -15.94 0.60
CA ILE A 78 0.25 -16.26 0.62
C ILE A 78 1.00 -15.01 1.08
N LEU A 79 1.75 -15.13 2.18
CA LEU A 79 2.57 -14.06 2.73
C LEU A 79 4.04 -14.47 2.67
N THR A 80 4.86 -13.67 2.00
CA THR A 80 6.30 -13.89 1.87
C THR A 80 7.03 -12.85 2.70
N ARG A 81 7.65 -13.29 3.81
CA ARG A 81 8.47 -12.43 4.66
C ARG A 81 9.88 -12.25 4.07
N ALA A 82 10.43 -11.04 4.16
CA ALA A 82 11.82 -10.79 3.80
C ALA A 82 12.78 -11.55 4.74
N LYS A 83 14.01 -11.80 4.29
CA LYS A 83 15.03 -12.50 5.10
C LYS A 83 15.53 -11.68 6.30
N SER A 84 15.28 -10.37 6.28
CA SER A 84 15.80 -9.41 7.26
C SER A 84 14.69 -8.49 7.75
N ASP A 85 14.73 -8.17 9.04
CA ASP A 85 13.76 -7.30 9.73
C ASP A 85 14.20 -5.84 9.78
N VAL A 86 15.33 -5.49 9.16
CA VAL A 86 15.93 -4.15 9.27
C VAL A 86 14.96 -3.04 8.84
N ASN A 87 14.08 -3.29 7.88
CA ASN A 87 13.10 -2.30 7.42
C ASN A 87 11.83 -2.23 8.28
N ALA A 88 11.68 -3.14 9.26
CA ALA A 88 10.53 -3.20 10.15
C ALA A 88 10.83 -2.65 11.55
N ILE A 89 12.10 -2.30 11.84
CA ILE A 89 12.56 -1.88 13.16
C ILE A 89 13.22 -0.51 13.02
N VAL A 90 12.87 0.41 13.91
CA VAL A 90 13.62 1.63 14.15
C VAL A 90 14.33 1.47 15.49
N GLN A 91 15.64 1.58 15.48
CA GLN A 91 16.48 1.33 16.63
C GLN A 91 17.59 2.36 16.72
N THR A 92 17.74 2.95 17.90
CA THR A 92 18.85 3.85 18.25
C THR A 92 19.86 3.19 19.19
N ALA A 93 19.46 2.14 19.90
CA ALA A 93 20.29 1.37 20.82
C ALA A 93 21.19 0.35 20.10
N PRO A 94 22.36 -0.02 20.66
CA PRO A 94 23.33 -0.90 20.01
C PRO A 94 22.96 -2.39 20.01
N GLU A 95 22.00 -2.82 20.81
CA GLU A 95 21.58 -4.23 20.90
C GLU A 95 20.91 -4.69 19.60
N GLU A 96 20.89 -5.98 19.29
CA GLU A 96 20.16 -6.43 18.09
C GLU A 96 18.69 -6.75 18.41
N CYS A 97 17.76 -5.98 17.86
CA CYS A 97 16.34 -6.33 17.90
C CYS A 97 15.94 -7.23 16.71
N LYS A 98 15.01 -8.16 16.95
CA LYS A 98 14.42 -9.05 15.94
C LYS A 98 12.91 -9.09 16.11
N VAL A 99 12.16 -9.16 15.01
CA VAL A 99 10.71 -9.32 15.07
C VAL A 99 10.36 -10.82 15.08
N VAL A 100 9.58 -11.27 16.05
CA VAL A 100 9.08 -12.64 16.11
C VAL A 100 7.57 -12.63 16.01
N ILE A 101 7.04 -13.28 14.98
CA ILE A 101 5.60 -13.44 14.79
C ILE A 101 5.21 -14.73 15.50
N GLN A 102 4.51 -14.61 16.63
CA GLN A 102 4.05 -15.75 17.42
C GLN A 102 2.73 -16.31 16.88
N LYS A 103 1.83 -15.43 16.49
CA LYS A 103 0.49 -15.76 15.98
C LYS A 103 0.20 -14.91 14.76
N LEU A 104 -0.38 -15.54 13.73
CA LEU A 104 -0.82 -14.86 12.52
C LEU A 104 -2.17 -15.43 12.13
N GLU A 105 -3.18 -14.56 12.16
CA GLU A 105 -4.55 -14.91 11.81
C GLU A 105 -5.07 -13.95 10.75
N TRP A 106 -5.97 -14.45 9.92
CA TRP A 106 -6.72 -13.64 8.97
C TRP A 106 -8.21 -13.79 9.28
N LEU A 107 -8.90 -12.67 9.32
CA LEU A 107 -10.32 -12.62 9.66
C LEU A 107 -11.09 -12.27 8.39
N ILE A 108 -11.93 -13.20 7.93
CA ILE A 108 -12.82 -12.99 6.80
C ILE A 108 -14.25 -12.93 7.35
N PRO A 109 -15.01 -11.84 7.08
CA PRO A 109 -16.41 -11.76 7.46
C PRO A 109 -17.24 -12.90 6.83
N TYR A 110 -17.94 -13.65 7.67
CA TYR A 110 -18.88 -14.68 7.23
C TYR A 110 -20.29 -14.13 7.20
N VAL A 111 -20.94 -14.17 6.02
CA VAL A 111 -22.30 -13.66 5.84
C VAL A 111 -23.29 -14.83 5.84
N LYS A 112 -24.22 -14.82 6.80
CA LYS A 112 -25.34 -15.76 6.84
C LYS A 112 -26.58 -15.10 6.21
N VAL A 113 -27.09 -15.69 5.13
CA VAL A 113 -28.32 -15.24 4.48
C VAL A 113 -29.54 -15.91 5.10
N SER A 114 -30.69 -15.21 5.13
CA SER A 114 -31.97 -15.82 5.54
C SER A 114 -32.45 -16.83 4.50
N ASP A 115 -33.26 -17.81 4.92
CA ASP A 115 -33.68 -18.91 4.04
C ASP A 115 -34.38 -18.43 2.77
N ARG A 116 -35.22 -17.39 2.86
CA ARG A 116 -35.87 -16.77 1.70
C ARG A 116 -34.83 -16.22 0.70
N ARG A 117 -33.83 -15.48 1.17
CA ARG A 117 -32.77 -14.92 0.31
C ARG A 117 -31.81 -15.98 -0.19
N LYS A 118 -31.61 -17.06 0.57
CA LYS A 118 -30.79 -18.21 0.17
C LYS A 118 -31.36 -18.87 -1.09
N ILE A 119 -32.67 -19.05 -1.19
CA ILE A 119 -33.31 -19.59 -2.40
C ILE A 119 -33.07 -18.70 -3.61
N GLU A 120 -33.21 -17.37 -3.45
CA GLU A 120 -32.94 -16.40 -4.52
C GLU A 120 -31.46 -16.43 -4.96
N LEU A 121 -30.54 -16.53 -4.00
CA LEU A 121 -29.11 -16.63 -4.26
C LEU A 121 -28.74 -17.93 -4.98
N LEU A 122 -29.31 -19.07 -4.58
CA LEU A 122 -29.08 -20.36 -5.24
C LEU A 122 -29.56 -20.32 -6.69
N LYS A 123 -30.75 -19.77 -6.96
CA LYS A 123 -31.25 -19.56 -8.33
C LYS A 123 -30.35 -18.65 -9.17
N PHE A 124 -29.67 -17.69 -8.53
CA PHE A 124 -28.70 -16.83 -9.23
C PHE A 124 -27.41 -17.60 -9.55
N ILE A 125 -26.91 -18.41 -8.61
CA ILE A 125 -25.72 -19.25 -8.80
C ILE A 125 -25.97 -20.30 -9.89
N GLU A 126 -27.16 -20.91 -9.92
CA GLU A 126 -27.56 -21.91 -10.94
C GLU A 126 -27.53 -21.36 -12.37
N LYS A 127 -27.71 -20.03 -12.55
CA LYS A 127 -27.61 -19.40 -13.87
C LYS A 127 -26.17 -19.34 -14.40
N ASP A 128 -25.18 -19.58 -13.55
CA ASP A 128 -23.74 -19.56 -13.86
C ASP A 128 -23.31 -18.33 -14.66
N ALA A 129 -23.93 -17.18 -14.35
CA ALA A 129 -23.65 -15.94 -15.05
C ALA A 129 -22.28 -15.38 -14.60
N PRO A 130 -21.35 -15.06 -15.53
CA PRO A 130 -20.07 -14.47 -15.17
C PRO A 130 -20.26 -13.16 -14.40
N ILE A 131 -19.65 -13.06 -13.21
CA ILE A 131 -19.67 -11.85 -12.40
C ILE A 131 -18.36 -11.09 -12.64
N PRO A 132 -18.39 -9.89 -13.22
CA PRO A 132 -17.17 -9.10 -13.38
C PRO A 132 -16.61 -8.74 -12.00
N MET A 133 -15.31 -9.01 -11.83
CA MET A 133 -14.53 -8.67 -10.65
C MET A 133 -13.54 -7.56 -11.01
N SER A 134 -14.00 -6.33 -10.90
CA SER A 134 -13.18 -5.15 -11.19
C SER A 134 -12.67 -4.53 -9.89
N PHE A 135 -11.37 -4.33 -9.80
CA PHE A 135 -10.70 -3.67 -8.68
C PHE A 135 -9.43 -3.00 -9.19
N ARG A 136 -8.88 -2.07 -8.40
CA ARG A 136 -7.62 -1.39 -8.69
C ARG A 136 -6.45 -2.22 -8.16
N THR A 137 -5.47 -2.50 -9.01
CA THR A 137 -4.21 -3.15 -8.64
C THR A 137 -3.17 -2.12 -8.23
N TRP A 138 -2.17 -2.54 -7.44
CA TRP A 138 -1.06 -1.68 -7.03
C TRP A 138 0.23 -2.17 -7.68
N GLU A 139 0.89 -1.29 -8.41
CA GLU A 139 2.21 -1.56 -8.96
C GLU A 139 3.25 -0.64 -8.31
N LEU A 140 4.19 -1.23 -7.58
CA LEU A 140 5.33 -0.52 -7.03
C LEU A 140 6.55 -0.71 -7.93
N TYR A 141 7.11 0.42 -8.34
CA TYR A 141 8.42 0.48 -8.95
C TYR A 141 9.38 1.17 -8.01
N GLU A 142 10.57 0.60 -7.83
CA GLU A 142 11.62 1.18 -7.00
C GLU A 142 12.85 1.41 -7.87
N TYR A 143 13.36 2.64 -7.83
CA TYR A 143 14.64 2.99 -8.43
C TYR A 143 15.67 3.19 -7.31
N PRO A 144 16.61 2.24 -7.11
CA PRO A 144 17.38 2.15 -5.87
C PRO A 144 18.43 3.26 -5.69
N LEU A 145 18.89 3.88 -6.78
CA LEU A 145 19.99 4.85 -6.77
C LEU A 145 19.68 5.98 -7.74
N LEU A 146 19.25 7.12 -7.21
CA LEU A 146 19.08 8.33 -8.02
C LEU A 146 20.45 8.90 -8.40
N PRO A 147 20.68 9.26 -9.68
CA PRO A 147 21.91 9.92 -10.09
C PRO A 147 22.02 11.31 -9.45
N THR A 148 23.24 11.79 -9.25
CA THR A 148 23.53 13.15 -8.73
C THR A 148 23.31 14.25 -9.77
N THR A 149 22.57 13.96 -10.84
CA THR A 149 22.28 14.91 -11.91
C THR A 149 21.13 15.82 -11.53
N SER A 150 21.11 17.04 -12.07
CA SER A 150 20.01 18.01 -11.84
C SER A 150 18.71 17.63 -12.54
N LYS A 151 18.76 16.72 -13.51
CA LYS A 151 17.61 16.20 -14.24
C LYS A 151 17.75 14.69 -14.40
N HIS A 152 16.65 13.98 -14.23
CA HIS A 152 16.57 12.54 -14.46
C HIS A 152 15.23 12.20 -15.11
N VAL A 153 15.24 11.23 -16.02
CA VAL A 153 14.03 10.69 -16.66
C VAL A 153 14.02 9.19 -16.41
N TRP A 154 12.96 8.71 -15.78
CA TRP A 154 12.78 7.30 -15.49
C TRP A 154 11.59 6.75 -16.26
N THR A 155 11.85 5.79 -17.15
CA THR A 155 10.80 5.10 -17.90
C THR A 155 10.30 3.89 -17.10
N VAL A 156 9.04 3.93 -16.71
CA VAL A 156 8.34 2.83 -16.05
C VAL A 156 7.48 2.09 -17.07
N LYS A 157 7.68 0.78 -17.19
CA LYS A 157 6.82 -0.09 -18.01
C LYS A 157 5.70 -0.63 -17.14
N THR A 158 4.48 -0.12 -17.33
CA THR A 158 3.26 -0.61 -16.67
C THR A 158 2.78 -1.93 -17.25
N SER A 159 1.83 -2.58 -16.58
CA SER A 159 1.11 -3.78 -17.06
C SER A 159 0.39 -3.58 -18.41
N SER A 160 -0.20 -4.67 -18.92
CA SER A 160 -0.78 -4.77 -20.26
C SER A 160 -1.80 -3.66 -20.59
N GLN A 161 -2.00 -3.39 -21.90
CA GLN A 161 -2.84 -2.29 -22.42
C GLN A 161 -4.30 -2.26 -21.92
N LEU A 162 -4.78 -3.31 -21.25
CA LEU A 162 -6.12 -3.38 -20.67
C LEU A 162 -6.26 -2.57 -19.38
N GLU A 163 -5.16 -2.37 -18.65
CA GLU A 163 -5.16 -1.62 -17.39
C GLU A 163 -4.87 -0.14 -17.64
N LYS A 164 -5.69 0.73 -17.05
CA LYS A 164 -5.51 2.18 -17.14
C LYS A 164 -5.03 2.73 -15.79
N PRO A 165 -3.83 3.33 -15.71
CA PRO A 165 -3.37 4.00 -14.50
C PRO A 165 -4.36 5.08 -14.09
N ARG A 166 -4.82 5.04 -12.83
CA ARG A 166 -5.74 6.06 -12.28
C ARG A 166 -5.00 7.09 -11.43
N TYR A 167 -3.96 6.65 -10.73
CA TYR A 167 -3.15 7.47 -9.84
C TYR A 167 -1.68 7.09 -10.03
N VAL A 168 -0.81 8.09 -9.98
CA VAL A 168 0.64 7.90 -9.92
C VAL A 168 1.13 8.63 -8.69
N ILE A 169 1.79 7.89 -7.80
CA ILE A 169 2.34 8.43 -6.56
C ILE A 169 3.86 8.34 -6.66
N LEU A 170 4.52 9.48 -6.47
CA LEU A 170 5.96 9.57 -6.41
C LEU A 170 6.39 9.87 -4.98
N GLY A 171 7.37 9.14 -4.47
CA GLY A 171 7.97 9.36 -3.17
C GLY A 171 9.48 9.14 -3.24
N PHE A 172 10.22 9.88 -2.43
CA PHE A 172 11.68 9.76 -2.34
C PHE A 172 12.11 9.37 -0.93
N GLN A 173 13.21 8.64 -0.82
CA GLN A 173 13.83 8.29 0.45
C GLN A 173 15.35 8.34 0.34
N THR A 174 16.04 8.89 1.35
CA THR A 174 17.49 9.07 1.37
C THR A 174 18.14 8.22 2.46
N GLY A 175 18.73 7.09 2.05
CA GLY A 175 19.52 6.22 2.93
C GLY A 175 18.73 5.61 4.10
N LYS A 176 17.42 5.43 3.92
CA LYS A 176 16.50 4.83 4.90
C LYS A 176 16.34 3.32 4.73
N LYS A 177 16.38 2.83 3.49
CA LYS A 177 16.27 1.40 3.20
C LYS A 177 17.45 0.64 3.81
N ASN A 178 17.14 -0.45 4.50
CA ASN A 178 18.08 -1.30 5.22
C ASN A 178 18.91 -0.55 6.27
N ASN A 179 18.35 0.51 6.88
CA ASN A 179 19.01 1.29 7.92
C ASN A 179 18.18 1.32 9.20
N LYS A 180 18.60 0.56 10.23
CA LYS A 180 17.89 0.46 11.53
C LYS A 180 17.77 1.82 12.24
N ASN A 181 18.71 2.74 12.00
CA ASN A 181 18.77 4.04 12.69
C ASN A 181 17.84 5.09 12.09
N LYS A 182 17.20 4.80 10.95
CA LYS A 182 16.32 5.74 10.26
C LYS A 182 14.94 5.17 10.08
N ASN A 183 13.94 5.99 10.35
CA ASN A 183 12.56 5.60 10.15
C ASN A 183 12.21 5.59 8.65
N ALA A 184 12.02 4.39 8.10
CA ALA A 184 11.63 4.16 6.71
C ALA A 184 10.15 4.52 6.42
N SER A 185 9.38 4.93 7.43
CA SER A 185 8.01 5.40 7.24
C SER A 185 7.90 6.87 6.81
N HIS A 186 9.01 7.61 6.78
CA HIS A 186 9.04 9.00 6.31
C HIS A 186 9.61 9.10 4.90
N PHE A 187 9.04 9.98 4.09
CA PHE A 187 9.58 10.35 2.79
C PHE A 187 10.41 11.63 2.89
N ASP A 188 11.38 11.77 2.00
CA ASP A 188 12.25 12.92 1.89
C ASP A 188 11.83 13.77 0.70
N HIS A 189 12.10 15.08 0.78
CA HIS A 189 11.80 16.02 -0.30
C HIS A 189 12.86 16.05 -1.41
N CYS A 190 14.09 15.60 -1.10
CA CYS A 190 15.23 15.52 -2.03
C CYS A 190 15.52 16.81 -2.82
N ASN A 191 15.15 17.98 -2.29
CA ASN A 191 15.29 19.30 -2.92
C ASN A 191 14.78 19.36 -4.37
N VAL A 192 13.72 18.59 -4.64
CA VAL A 192 13.10 18.52 -5.97
C VAL A 192 12.41 19.84 -6.27
N ARG A 193 12.77 20.45 -7.41
CA ARG A 193 12.16 21.69 -7.90
C ARG A 193 11.01 21.46 -8.88
N ASP A 194 11.11 20.39 -9.67
CA ASP A 194 10.14 20.07 -10.71
C ASP A 194 9.95 18.56 -10.84
N VAL A 195 8.71 18.13 -11.01
CA VAL A 195 8.33 16.75 -11.32
C VAL A 195 7.36 16.79 -12.50
N LYS A 196 7.60 15.93 -13.51
CA LYS A 196 6.71 15.78 -14.66
C LYS A 196 6.49 14.31 -14.97
N LEU A 197 5.23 13.93 -15.10
CA LEU A 197 4.76 12.62 -15.51
C LEU A 197 4.32 12.69 -16.98
N PHE A 198 4.94 11.87 -17.82
CA PHE A 198 4.57 11.74 -19.23
C PHE A 198 3.74 10.46 -19.43
N LEU A 199 2.49 10.60 -19.85
CA LEU A 199 1.58 9.48 -20.13
C LEU A 199 0.89 9.71 -21.48
N ASN A 200 0.99 8.74 -22.39
CA ASN A 200 0.32 8.77 -23.71
C ASN A 200 0.42 10.13 -24.42
N SER A 201 1.64 10.67 -24.50
CA SER A 201 1.98 11.97 -25.10
C SER A 201 1.44 13.21 -24.37
N GLN A 202 0.86 13.07 -23.18
CA GLN A 202 0.49 14.17 -22.28
C GLN A 202 1.48 14.30 -21.13
N CYS A 203 1.60 15.51 -20.58
CA CYS A 203 2.49 15.85 -19.48
C CYS A 203 1.69 16.39 -18.29
N TYR A 204 1.96 15.87 -17.10
CA TYR A 204 1.30 16.26 -15.85
C TYR A 204 2.33 16.54 -14.75
N PRO A 205 2.29 17.71 -14.09
CA PRO A 205 1.63 18.93 -14.53
C PRO A 205 2.23 19.43 -15.86
N TYR A 206 1.48 20.26 -16.58
CA TYR A 206 1.96 20.87 -17.83
C TYR A 206 3.05 21.92 -17.56
N GLY A 207 2.79 22.80 -16.58
CA GLY A 207 3.71 23.83 -16.14
C GLY A 207 4.89 23.28 -15.34
N ASN A 208 5.90 24.14 -15.15
CA ASN A 208 6.93 23.89 -14.14
C ASN A 208 6.35 24.25 -12.77
N LEU A 209 6.65 23.44 -11.77
CA LEU A 209 6.23 23.68 -10.39
C LEU A 209 7.14 24.72 -9.73
N ASN A 210 8.43 24.77 -10.11
CA ASN A 210 9.43 25.69 -9.54
C ASN A 210 9.42 25.71 -7.99
N LEU A 211 9.39 24.52 -7.39
CA LEU A 211 9.29 24.36 -5.94
C LEU A 211 10.56 24.86 -5.25
N ASP A 212 10.38 25.52 -4.11
CA ASP A 212 11.45 25.86 -3.18
C ASP A 212 11.07 25.34 -1.79
N ILE A 213 11.37 24.07 -1.55
CA ILE A 213 10.95 23.36 -0.34
C ILE A 213 11.68 23.91 0.89
N ASP A 214 12.93 24.35 0.74
CA ASP A 214 13.72 24.99 1.80
C ASP A 214 13.09 26.32 2.25
N ARG A 215 12.36 26.99 1.35
CA ARG A 215 11.58 28.20 1.64
C ARG A 215 10.09 27.94 1.87
N ASN A 216 9.69 26.69 2.11
CA ASN A 216 8.30 26.30 2.34
C ASN A 216 7.36 26.62 1.15
N GLN A 217 7.90 26.69 -0.07
CA GLN A 217 7.16 26.97 -1.31
C GLN A 217 6.85 25.66 -2.05
N PHE A 218 5.89 24.91 -1.51
CA PHE A 218 5.47 23.62 -2.07
C PHE A 218 3.96 23.39 -2.13
N ALA A 219 3.15 24.42 -1.85
CA ALA A 219 1.69 24.30 -1.76
C ALA A 219 1.05 23.67 -3.02
N LEU A 220 1.57 24.01 -4.20
CA LEU A 220 1.11 23.49 -5.49
C LEU A 220 1.24 21.97 -5.65
N LEU A 221 2.02 21.28 -4.81
CA LEU A 221 2.08 19.81 -4.80
C LEU A 221 0.86 19.14 -4.16
N TYR A 222 0.11 19.89 -3.35
CA TYR A 222 -0.95 19.37 -2.49
C TYR A 222 -2.33 19.97 -2.78
N GLU A 223 -2.46 20.77 -3.84
CA GLU A 223 -3.73 21.14 -4.46
C GLU A 223 -4.21 20.06 -5.44
#